data_AF-A0A550D120-F1
#
_entry.id   AF-A0A550D120-F1
#
_cell.length_a   1.000
_cell.length_b   1.000
_cell.length_c   1.000
_cell.angle_alpha   90.00
_cell.angle_beta   90.00
_cell.angle_gamma   90.00
#
_symmetry.space_group_name_H-M   'P 1'
#
loop_
_entity.id
_entity.type
_entity.pdbx_description
1 polymer ?
#
loop_
_entity_poly.entity_id
_entity_poly.type
_entity_poly.pdbx_seq_one_letter_code
_entity_poly.pdbx_strand_id
1 'polypeptide(L)'
;RLLDNSDKTTIYVCEQCGYIGWYDRNKNKYVCPIHGDRSNLYAVTVSYAFKLLIQELMSMIISPRLVLEDKVIINKGDHNE
;
A
#
# COMPACT_ATOMS: atom_id res chain seq x y z
N ARG A 1 -4.00 -11.49 16.57
CA ARG A 1 -4.96 -11.05 17.62
C ARG A 1 -5.06 -9.53 17.71
N LEU A 2 -3.98 -8.78 17.95
CA LEU A 2 -4.04 -7.31 18.06
C LEU A 2 -4.56 -6.61 16.79
N LEU A 3 -3.99 -6.93 15.63
CA LEU A 3 -4.31 -6.24 14.38
C LEU A 3 -5.73 -6.53 13.88
N ASP A 4 -6.16 -7.80 13.93
CA ASP A 4 -7.51 -8.20 13.47
C ASP A 4 -8.65 -7.74 14.37
N ASN A 5 -8.40 -7.48 15.67
CA ASN A 5 -9.44 -7.10 16.63
C ASN A 5 -9.38 -5.63 17.06
N SER A 6 -8.35 -4.88 16.68
CA SER A 6 -8.22 -3.45 17.00
C SER A 6 -8.63 -2.61 15.80
N ASP A 7 -7.73 -2.46 14.82
CA ASP A 7 -7.86 -1.42 13.79
C ASP A 7 -7.47 -1.94 12.41
N LYS A 8 -7.94 -3.11 12.02
CA LYS A 8 -7.66 -3.67 10.69
C LYS A 8 -8.23 -2.75 9.61
N THR A 9 -7.36 -2.29 8.71
CA THR A 9 -7.77 -1.47 7.56
C THR A 9 -7.03 -1.89 6.30
N THR A 10 -7.66 -1.69 5.15
CA THR A 10 -7.06 -1.94 3.85
C THR A 10 -6.72 -0.61 3.21
N ILE A 11 -5.44 -0.40 2.94
CA ILE A 11 -4.93 0.76 2.20
C ILE A 11 -4.49 0.35 0.81
N TYR A 12 -4.52 1.29 -0.13
CA TYR A 12 -4.04 1.08 -1.49
C TYR A 12 -2.68 1.76 -1.64
N VAL A 13 -1.65 1.00 -2.01
CA VAL A 13 -0.28 1.51 -2.13
C VAL A 13 0.15 1.43 -3.59
N CYS A 14 0.70 2.52 -4.10
CA CYS A 14 1.25 2.58 -5.45
C CYS A 14 2.59 1.84 -5.53
N GLU A 15 2.74 1.00 -6.55
CA GLU A 15 3.98 0.26 -6.84
C GLU A 15 5.17 1.18 -7.17
N GLN A 16 4.91 2.28 -7.88
CA GLN A 16 5.98 3.13 -8.42
C GLN A 16 6.45 4.20 -7.43
N CYS A 17 5.54 4.86 -6.69
CA CYS A 17 5.93 5.91 -5.75
C CYS A 17 5.99 5.46 -4.29
N GLY A 18 5.30 4.37 -3.92
CA GLY A 18 5.21 3.92 -2.53
C GLY A 18 4.30 4.77 -1.64
N TYR A 19 3.43 5.60 -2.24
CA TYR A 19 2.44 6.38 -1.49
C TYR A 19 1.08 5.71 -1.45
N ILE A 20 0.33 6.08 -0.41
CA ILE A 20 -1.05 5.66 -0.23
C ILE A 20 -1.92 6.43 -1.24
N GLY A 21 -2.68 5.69 -2.03
CA GLY A 21 -3.72 6.22 -2.90
C GLY A 21 -5.11 5.89 -2.40
N TRP A 22 -6.11 6.21 -3.22
CA TRP A 22 -7.52 5.99 -2.90
C TRP A 22 -8.26 5.38 -4.07
N TYR A 23 -9.44 4.82 -3.76
CA TYR A 23 -10.37 4.35 -4.77
C TYR A 23 -11.39 5.44 -5.08
N ASP A 24 -11.41 5.91 -6.33
CA ASP A 24 -12.43 6.84 -6.83
C ASP A 24 -13.66 6.04 -7.26
N ARG A 25 -14.71 6.10 -6.43
CA ARG A 25 -15.98 5.41 -6.67
C ARG A 25 -16.75 5.96 -7.87
N ASN A 26 -16.54 7.24 -8.24
CA ASN A 26 -17.25 7.84 -9.36
C ASN A 26 -16.72 7.32 -10.71
N LYS A 27 -15.40 7.12 -10.79
CA LYS A 27 -14.73 6.58 -11.97
C LYS A 27 -14.50 5.07 -11.91
N ASN A 28 -14.77 4.44 -10.77
CA ASN A 28 -14.45 3.05 -10.45
C ASN A 28 -12.98 2.68 -10.68
N LYS A 29 -12.05 3.58 -10.31
CA LYS A 29 -10.61 3.41 -10.54
C LYS A 29 -9.78 3.69 -9.29
N TYR A 30 -8.62 3.06 -9.20
CA TYR A 30 -7.61 3.39 -8.19
C TYR A 30 -6.76 4.56 -8.67
N VAL A 31 -6.58 5.54 -7.80
CA VAL A 31 -5.90 6.78 -8.12
C VAL A 31 -4.76 7.00 -7.12
N CYS A 32 -3.56 7.20 -7.65
CA CYS A 32 -2.39 7.61 -6.89
C CYS A 32 -2.27 9.15 -6.91
N PRO A 33 -1.83 9.81 -5.81
CA PRO A 33 -1.63 11.27 -5.77
C PRO A 33 -0.62 11.79 -6.81
N ILE A 34 0.45 11.04 -7.12
CA ILE A 34 1.48 11.44 -8.09
C ILE A 34 1.12 11.01 -9.53
N HIS A 35 0.83 9.73 -9.71
CA HIS A 35 0.71 9.13 -11.05
C HIS A 35 -0.73 9.07 -11.59
N GLY A 36 -1.73 9.45 -10.78
CA GLY A 36 -3.14 9.35 -11.14
C GLY A 36 -3.54 7.91 -11.46
N ASP A 37 -4.17 7.73 -12.61
CA ASP A 37 -4.64 6.43 -13.15
C ASP A 37 -3.53 5.60 -13.82
N ARG A 38 -2.29 6.11 -13.93
CA ARG A 38 -1.23 5.46 -14.73
C ARG A 38 -0.51 4.32 -14.01
N SER A 39 -0.59 4.29 -12.68
CA SER A 39 0.12 3.33 -11.84
C SER A 39 -0.83 2.29 -11.27
N ASN A 40 -0.33 1.08 -11.06
CA ASN A 40 -1.06 0.06 -10.32
C ASN A 40 -1.01 0.36 -8.81
N LEU A 41 -2.14 0.14 -8.14
CA LEU A 41 -2.26 0.20 -6.69
C LEU A 41 -2.63 -1.18 -6.17
N TYR A 42 -1.93 -1.62 -5.13
CA TYR A 42 -2.17 -2.89 -4.48
C TYR A 42 -2.79 -2.69 -3.11
N ALA A 43 -3.73 -3.57 -2.77
CA ALA A 43 -4.39 -3.56 -1.47
C ALA A 43 -3.48 -4.21 -0.42
N VAL A 44 -3.09 -3.42 0.59
CA VAL A 44 -2.27 -3.87 1.72
C VAL A 44 -3.10 -3.75 3.00
N THR A 45 -3.10 -4.80 3.82
CA THR A 45 -3.80 -4.80 5.10
C THR A 45 -2.85 -4.33 6.19
N VAL A 46 -3.20 -3.24 6.88
CA VAL A 46 -2.41 -2.61 7.94
C VAL A 46 -3.31 -2.19 9.10
N SER A 47 -2.73 -1.68 10.19
CA SER A 47 -3.52 -1.00 11.22
C SER A 47 -3.88 0.42 10.77
N TYR A 48 -5.06 0.92 11.15
CA TYR A 48 -5.45 2.31 10.86
C TYR A 48 -4.49 3.31 11.51
N ALA A 49 -3.97 3.01 12.70
CA ALA A 49 -2.95 3.82 13.37
C ALA A 49 -1.69 3.99 12.51
N PHE A 50 -1.23 2.95 11.80
CA PHE A 50 -0.07 3.05 10.91
C PHE A 50 -0.34 3.96 9.71
N LYS A 51 -1.56 3.91 9.14
CA LYS A 51 -1.98 4.85 8.09
C LYS A 51 -1.90 6.30 8.59
N LEU A 52 -2.39 6.58 9.80
CA LEU A 52 -2.32 7.94 10.38
C LEU A 52 -0.88 8.39 10.60
N LEU A 53 -0.03 7.53 11.17
CA LEU A 53 1.39 7.82 11.36
C LEU A 53 2.08 8.25 10.05
N ILE A 54 1.81 7.55 8.94
CA ILE A 54 2.34 7.91 7.63
C ILE A 54 1.86 9.30 7.20
N GLN A 55 0.58 9.61 7.41
CA GLN A 55 0.01 10.91 7.04
C GLN A 55 0.58 12.04 7.92
N GLU A 56 0.84 11.78 9.20
CA GLU A 56 1.51 12.72 10.11
C GLU A 56 2.97 12.97 9.70
N LEU A 57 3.71 11.91 9.35
CA LEU A 57 5.07 12.05 8.79
C LEU A 57 5.06 12.91 7.51
N MET A 58 4.10 12.67 6.61
CA MET A 58 3.91 13.49 5.40
C MET A 58 3.61 14.95 5.73
N SER A 59 2.82 15.21 6.77
CA SER A 59 2.55 16.58 7.24
C SER A 59 3.80 17.30 7.79
N MET A 60 4.79 16.53 8.28
CA MET A 60 6.10 17.01 8.73
C MET A 60 7.14 17.06 7.61
N ILE A 61 6.74 17.02 6.33
CA ILE A 61 7.64 17.08 5.16
C ILE A 61 8.56 15.84 5.09
N ILE A 62 8.22 14.76 5.79
CA ILE A 62 8.90 13.47 5.66
C ILE A 62 8.14 12.66 4.61
N SER A 63 8.85 12.18 3.59
CA SER A 63 8.28 11.36 2.52
C SER A 63 8.55 9.86 2.77
N PRO A 64 7.70 9.14 3.52
CA PRO A 64 7.84 7.70 3.67
C PRO A 64 7.47 7.00 2.36
N ARG A 65 8.37 6.15 1.85
CA ARG A 65 8.11 5.31 0.67
C ARG A 65 7.90 3.87 1.12
N LEU A 66 6.73 3.33 0.83
CA LEU A 66 6.41 1.93 1.06
C LEU A 66 6.96 1.10 -0.10
N VAL A 67 7.79 0.11 0.22
CA VAL A 67 8.27 -0.88 -0.74
C VAL A 67 7.31 -2.07 -0.68
N LEU A 68 6.73 -2.42 -1.82
CA LEU A 68 5.85 -3.57 -1.94
C LEU A 68 6.67 -4.82 -2.23
N GLU A 69 6.28 -5.92 -1.60
CA GLU A 69 6.80 -7.25 -1.89
C GLU A 69 5.64 -8.22 -2.11
N ASP A 70 5.92 -9.30 -2.82
CA ASP A 70 4.97 -10.36 -3.03
C ASP A 70 4.63 -11.06 -1.70
N LYS A 71 3.34 -11.33 -1.52
CA LYS A 71 2.83 -12.01 -0.32
C LYS A 71 3.41 -13.42 -0.13
N VAL A 72 3.87 -14.04 -1.21
CA VAL A 72 4.52 -15.35 -1.20
C VAL A 72 5.72 -15.30 -2.14
N ILE A 73 6.92 -15.42 -1.58
CA ILE A 73 8.15 -15.60 -2.35
C ILE A 73 8.25 -17.11 -2.63
N ILE A 74 7.71 -17.57 -3.76
CA ILE A 74 8.07 -18.91 -4.25
C ILE A 74 9.41 -18.72 -4.96
N ASN A 75 10.51 -19.10 -4.30
CA ASN A 75 11.79 -19.23 -4.99
C ASN A 75 11.56 -20.25 -6.14
N LYS A 76 11.40 -19.76 -7.37
CA LYS A 76 11.48 -20.60 -8.57
C LYS A 76 12.96 -20.87 -8.83
N GLY A 77 13.53 -21.72 -8.00
CA GLY A 77 14.87 -22.28 -8.10
C GLY A 77 14.90 -23.51 -7.19
N ASP A 78 15.29 -24.64 -7.75
CA ASP A 78 15.36 -25.99 -7.13
C ASP A 78 14.16 -26.92 -7.42
N HIS A 79 13.82 -27.06 -8.69
CA HIS A 79 13.53 -28.38 -9.27
C HIS A 79 14.01 -28.38 -10.71
N ASN A 80 15.26 -28.78 -10.91
CA ASN A 80 15.85 -29.33 -12.14
C ASN A 80 17.26 -29.86 -11.79
N GLU A 81 17.33 -30.93 -11.00
CA GLU A 81 17.88 -32.27 -11.34
C GLU A 81 17.67 -33.20 -10.13
#